data_AF-A0A0S8FLD3-F1
#
_entry.id   AF-A0A0S8FLD3-F1
#
_cell.length_a   1.000
_cell.length_b   1.000
_cell.length_c   1.000
_cell.angle_alpha   90.00
_cell.angle_beta   90.00
_cell.angle_gamma   90.00
#
_symmetry.space_group_name_H-M   'P 1'
#
loop_
_entity.id
_entity.type
_entity.pdbx_description
1 polymer ?
#
loop_
_entity_poly.entity_id
_entity_poly.type
_entity_poly.pdbx_seq_one_letter_code
_entity_poly.pdbx_strand_id
1 'polypeptide(L)'
;MASNVVPRSRRRRRQRRPSAGADDPGPATQPGIGRRLLHAGSGMSVRLLTCFLVLIYFHEGYSWGYRSHAGPGVIDAALPIDAWIPMIPEFIVFYMLGYLFVLVPCVMVRDRHAFYAASVAFCVLLTVAFLIFRLAPVHMDKSYAVGSDWFSRLARFQQTKDTPYNNFPSLHVALNVYAYALIVWQSRRISAWWLPLPVLIICSTLLVKQHLFIDVIGGLLTAWAGFALFLRLEAASGHTAFRLWLLVQGLMIAVVATHLERLGKTVANVERFLAAGGVSLGEAGTALLLFILVSVGIRALSGRVGGRSPPATE
;
A
#
# COMPACT_ATOMS: atom_id res chain seq x y z
N MET A 1 76.14 -37.41 -1.24
CA MET A 1 76.07 -36.21 -2.09
C MET A 1 75.23 -35.19 -1.32
N ALA A 2 75.73 -34.34 -0.42
CA ALA A 2 76.81 -33.35 -0.48
C ALA A 2 76.55 -32.20 -1.47
N SER A 3 75.99 -31.09 -0.96
CA SER A 3 76.40 -29.67 -1.18
C SER A 3 75.25 -28.74 -0.74
N ASN A 4 75.33 -28.05 0.40
CA ASN A 4 75.92 -26.68 0.59
C ASN A 4 74.98 -25.56 0.07
N VAL A 5 74.71 -24.41 0.71
CA VAL A 5 75.30 -23.63 1.82
C VAL A 5 74.29 -22.54 2.28
N VAL A 6 74.58 -21.96 3.45
CA VAL A 6 73.80 -21.14 4.42
C VAL A 6 73.59 -19.64 4.01
N PRO A 7 73.14 -18.68 4.88
CA PRO A 7 71.87 -17.94 4.78
C PRO A 7 72.04 -16.42 4.56
N ARG A 8 70.95 -15.67 4.34
CA ARG A 8 70.96 -14.19 4.55
C ARG A 8 69.73 -13.66 5.28
N SER A 9 70.06 -12.93 6.34
CA SER A 9 69.20 -12.24 7.29
C SER A 9 68.40 -11.10 6.67
N ARG A 10 67.11 -10.99 7.03
CA ARG A 10 66.38 -9.71 6.92
C ARG A 10 65.78 -9.33 8.27
N ARG A 11 66.38 -8.26 8.78
CA ARG A 11 66.07 -7.51 10.00
C ARG A 11 64.57 -7.32 10.24
N ARG A 12 64.15 -7.62 11.48
CA ARG A 12 62.93 -7.07 12.10
C ARG A 12 62.98 -5.54 12.03
N ARG A 13 62.14 -4.94 11.18
CA ARG A 13 61.92 -3.49 11.18
C ARG A 13 60.89 -3.18 12.26
N ARG A 14 61.35 -2.68 13.41
CA ARG A 14 60.50 -2.02 14.42
C ARG A 14 59.69 -0.92 13.72
N GLN A 15 58.38 -1.11 13.56
CA GLN A 15 57.47 -0.03 13.19
C GLN A 15 57.42 0.94 14.38
N ARG A 16 57.95 2.16 14.16
CA ARG A 16 57.75 3.30 15.04
C ARG A 16 56.28 3.71 14.98
N ARG A 17 55.62 3.79 16.13
CA ARG A 17 54.32 4.46 16.28
C ARG A 17 54.47 5.95 15.91
N PRO A 18 53.62 6.53 15.05
CA PRO A 18 53.50 7.98 14.96
C PRO A 18 52.77 8.51 16.19
N SER A 19 53.30 9.59 16.75
CA SER A 19 52.76 10.40 17.82
C SER A 19 51.36 10.93 17.50
N ALA A 20 50.47 10.91 18.49
CA ALA A 20 49.16 11.54 18.45
C ALA A 20 49.29 13.05 18.19
N GLY A 21 48.84 13.48 17.01
CA GLY A 21 48.48 14.87 16.73
C GLY A 21 46.98 15.02 16.96
N ALA A 22 46.60 15.98 17.79
CA ALA A 22 45.22 16.35 18.05
C ALA A 22 44.64 17.04 16.81
N ASP A 23 43.82 16.33 16.05
CA ASP A 23 42.91 16.94 15.08
C ASP A 23 41.66 17.38 15.83
N ASP A 24 41.55 18.69 16.05
CA ASP A 24 40.36 19.38 16.52
C ASP A 24 39.24 19.24 15.47
N PRO A 25 38.11 18.55 15.76
CA PRO A 25 37.00 18.49 14.82
C PRO A 25 36.28 19.84 14.83
N GLY A 26 36.60 20.68 13.84
CA GLY A 26 35.89 21.93 13.58
C GLY A 26 34.36 21.74 13.55
N PRO A 27 33.59 22.81 13.83
CA PRO A 27 32.17 22.70 14.16
C PRO A 27 31.40 21.99 13.04
N ALA A 28 30.74 20.88 13.42
CA ALA A 28 29.88 20.10 12.55
C ALA A 28 28.92 21.04 11.79
N THR A 29 29.10 21.12 10.48
CA THR A 29 28.22 21.88 9.59
C THR A 29 26.80 21.37 9.79
N GLN A 30 25.99 22.21 10.42
CA GLN A 30 24.56 21.99 10.65
C GLN A 30 23.93 21.47 9.35
N PRO A 31 23.33 20.27 9.32
CA PRO A 31 22.79 19.72 8.08
C PRO A 31 21.78 20.70 7.49
N GLY A 32 21.95 21.02 6.21
CA GLY A 32 21.05 21.92 5.48
C GLY A 32 19.60 21.45 5.61
N ILE A 33 18.65 22.38 5.50
CA ILE A 33 17.21 22.13 5.68
C ILE A 33 16.74 20.89 4.89
N GLY A 34 17.29 20.67 3.68
CA GLY A 34 17.05 19.46 2.89
C GLY A 34 17.47 18.14 3.57
N ARG A 35 18.63 18.09 4.23
CA ARG A 35 19.09 16.92 5.02
C ARG A 35 18.23 16.69 6.25
N ARG A 36 17.74 17.75 6.91
CA ARG A 36 16.81 17.62 8.06
C ARG A 36 15.45 17.09 7.67
N LEU A 37 14.90 17.52 6.52
CA LEU A 37 13.65 16.99 5.98
C LEU A 37 13.78 15.51 5.58
N LEU A 38 14.92 15.10 5.02
CA LEU A 38 15.22 13.68 4.73
C LEU A 38 15.33 12.82 6.00
N HIS A 39 15.84 13.38 7.10
CA HIS A 39 15.90 12.67 8.38
C HIS A 39 14.56 12.62 9.14
N ALA A 40 13.68 13.61 8.96
CA ALA A 40 12.36 13.67 9.58
C ALA A 40 11.31 12.74 8.94
N GLY A 41 11.51 12.32 7.68
CA GLY A 41 10.45 11.76 6.84
C GLY A 41 10.03 10.29 7.05
N SER A 42 10.46 9.59 8.09
CA SER A 42 10.15 8.16 8.22
C SER A 42 9.85 7.71 9.65
N GLY A 43 9.15 8.57 10.37
CA GLY A 43 8.39 8.10 11.53
C GLY A 43 7.22 7.22 11.07
N MET A 44 6.78 6.32 11.95
CA MET A 44 5.50 5.62 11.81
C MET A 44 4.37 6.59 11.39
N SER A 45 4.38 7.81 11.92
CA SER A 45 3.42 8.86 11.59
C SER A 45 3.35 9.21 10.10
N VAL A 46 4.48 9.24 9.37
CA VAL A 46 4.50 9.55 7.93
C VAL A 46 3.89 8.41 7.12
N ARG A 47 4.15 7.17 7.54
CA ARG A 47 3.57 5.98 6.92
C ARG A 47 2.07 5.94 7.13
N LEU A 48 1.62 6.15 8.37
CA LEU A 48 0.19 6.22 8.70
C LEU A 48 -0.51 7.34 7.93
N LEU A 49 0.08 8.53 7.84
CA LEU A 49 -0.45 9.62 7.03
C LEU A 49 -0.55 9.23 5.55
N THR A 50 0.48 8.58 5.00
CA THR A 50 0.47 8.09 3.62
C THR A 50 -0.68 7.10 3.41
N CYS A 51 -0.79 6.08 4.26
CA CYS A 51 -1.82 5.04 4.09
C CYS A 51 -3.23 5.67 4.28
N PHE A 52 -3.40 6.64 5.18
CA PHE A 52 -4.64 7.40 5.33
C PHE A 52 -5.01 8.20 4.07
N LEU A 53 -4.08 8.96 3.51
CA LEU A 53 -4.31 9.72 2.28
C LEU A 53 -4.61 8.80 1.09
N VAL A 54 -3.92 7.65 0.99
CA VAL A 54 -4.19 6.64 -0.03
C VAL A 54 -5.58 6.04 0.10
N LEU A 55 -6.09 5.80 1.33
CA LEU A 55 -7.44 5.28 1.54
C LEU A 55 -8.50 6.29 1.07
N ILE A 56 -8.33 7.59 1.36
CA ILE A 56 -9.24 8.62 0.86
C ILE A 56 -9.13 8.74 -0.66
N TYR A 57 -7.90 8.77 -1.18
CA TYR A 57 -7.65 8.82 -2.62
C TYR A 57 -8.29 7.62 -3.35
N PHE A 58 -8.20 6.43 -2.76
CA PHE A 58 -8.88 5.24 -3.27
C PHE A 58 -10.39 5.43 -3.28
N HIS A 59 -10.98 5.87 -2.17
CA HIS A 59 -12.43 6.08 -2.08
C HIS A 59 -12.95 7.08 -3.11
N GLU A 60 -12.29 8.25 -3.23
CA GLU A 60 -12.69 9.30 -4.18
C GLU A 60 -12.42 8.89 -5.62
N GLY A 61 -11.25 8.30 -5.89
CA GLY A 61 -10.86 7.83 -7.22
C GLY A 61 -11.75 6.69 -7.72
N TYR A 62 -12.07 5.73 -6.85
CA TYR A 62 -13.02 4.66 -7.14
C TYR A 62 -14.41 5.24 -7.43
N SER A 63 -14.87 6.16 -6.58
CA SER A 63 -16.18 6.81 -6.72
C SER A 63 -16.30 7.64 -7.99
N TRP A 64 -15.23 8.33 -8.38
CA TRP A 64 -15.15 9.07 -9.62
C TRP A 64 -15.11 8.12 -10.83
N GLY A 65 -14.31 7.06 -10.71
CA GLY A 65 -14.05 6.08 -11.76
C GLY A 65 -15.27 5.28 -12.19
N TYR A 66 -16.32 5.13 -11.36
CA TYR A 66 -17.56 4.43 -11.76
C TYR A 66 -18.74 5.36 -12.09
N ARG A 67 -18.64 6.67 -11.85
CA ARG A 67 -19.76 7.59 -12.15
C ARG A 67 -20.02 7.66 -13.66
N SER A 68 -21.28 7.91 -14.02
CA SER A 68 -21.73 8.17 -15.40
C SER A 68 -21.67 7.02 -16.42
N HIS A 69 -21.54 5.76 -16.00
CA HIS A 69 -21.53 4.60 -16.92
C HIS A 69 -22.91 4.14 -17.43
N ALA A 70 -23.92 5.01 -17.42
CA ALA A 70 -25.30 4.68 -17.81
C ALA A 70 -25.60 4.92 -19.31
N GLY A 71 -24.63 4.69 -20.21
CA GLY A 71 -24.77 5.03 -21.63
C GLY A 71 -24.10 4.05 -22.60
N PRO A 72 -24.37 4.16 -23.91
CA PRO A 72 -23.74 3.35 -24.96
C PRO A 72 -22.22 3.60 -24.99
N GLY A 73 -21.42 2.54 -24.89
CA GLY A 73 -19.95 2.61 -24.78
C GLY A 73 -19.34 1.65 -23.75
N VAL A 74 -20.17 0.84 -23.08
CA VAL A 74 -19.75 -0.20 -22.15
C VAL A 74 -19.19 -1.41 -22.91
N ILE A 75 -18.04 -1.92 -22.46
CA ILE A 75 -17.36 -3.07 -23.07
C ILE A 75 -17.84 -4.34 -22.35
N ASP A 76 -18.40 -5.28 -23.10
CA ASP A 76 -18.56 -6.66 -22.62
C ASP A 76 -17.28 -7.44 -22.95
N ALA A 77 -16.60 -7.92 -21.91
CA ALA A 77 -15.34 -8.65 -22.03
C ALA A 77 -15.43 -10.06 -21.43
N ALA A 78 -16.63 -10.60 -21.26
CA ALA A 78 -16.82 -11.95 -20.75
C ALA A 78 -16.22 -12.99 -21.71
N LEU A 79 -15.51 -13.96 -21.13
CA LEU A 79 -14.89 -15.07 -21.86
C LEU A 79 -15.62 -16.38 -21.54
N PRO A 80 -15.54 -17.40 -22.41
CA PRO A 80 -16.16 -18.71 -22.14
C PRO A 80 -15.72 -19.35 -20.82
N ILE A 81 -14.48 -19.09 -20.38
CA ILE A 81 -13.96 -19.59 -19.10
C ILE A 81 -14.73 -19.03 -17.89
N ASP A 82 -15.28 -17.82 -17.98
CA ASP A 82 -16.03 -17.20 -16.88
C ASP A 82 -17.29 -17.98 -16.52
N ALA A 83 -17.90 -18.63 -17.52
CA ALA A 83 -19.05 -19.51 -17.33
C ALA A 83 -18.70 -20.83 -16.65
N TRP A 84 -17.46 -21.30 -16.76
CA TRP A 84 -17.01 -22.57 -16.17
C TRP A 84 -16.56 -22.44 -14.71
N ILE A 85 -16.25 -21.23 -14.27
CA ILE A 85 -15.87 -20.96 -12.88
C ILE A 85 -17.14 -21.03 -12.01
N PRO A 86 -17.19 -21.86 -10.96
CA PRO A 86 -18.36 -21.93 -10.09
C PRO A 86 -18.41 -20.73 -9.12
N MET A 87 -19.62 -20.41 -8.64
CA MET A 87 -19.80 -19.52 -7.49
C MET A 87 -19.54 -20.31 -6.20
N ILE A 88 -18.56 -19.89 -5.39
CA ILE A 88 -18.23 -20.47 -4.08
C ILE A 88 -18.18 -19.36 -3.03
N PRO A 89 -19.28 -19.12 -2.28
CA PRO A 89 -19.38 -18.02 -1.34
C PRO A 89 -18.32 -18.03 -0.23
N GLU A 90 -17.82 -19.19 0.19
CA GLU A 90 -16.83 -19.36 1.25
C GLU A 90 -15.53 -18.60 0.98
N PHE A 91 -15.17 -18.43 -0.31
CA PHE A 91 -13.99 -17.68 -0.72
C PHE A 91 -14.10 -16.17 -0.46
N ILE A 92 -15.27 -15.67 -0.06
CA ILE A 92 -15.44 -14.27 0.37
C ILE A 92 -14.48 -13.89 1.50
N VAL A 93 -14.07 -14.82 2.34
CA VAL A 93 -13.09 -14.55 3.41
C VAL A 93 -11.76 -14.08 2.81
N PHE A 94 -11.27 -14.76 1.77
CA PHE A 94 -10.03 -14.39 1.09
C PHE A 94 -10.18 -13.09 0.31
N TYR A 95 -11.35 -12.87 -0.30
CA TYR A 95 -11.66 -11.58 -0.92
C TYR A 95 -11.60 -10.45 0.12
N MET A 96 -12.19 -10.61 1.31
CA MET A 96 -12.13 -9.59 2.35
C MET A 96 -10.72 -9.40 2.91
N LEU A 97 -9.93 -10.47 3.02
CA LEU A 97 -8.52 -10.42 3.42
C LEU A 97 -7.68 -9.55 2.48
N GLY A 98 -8.01 -9.47 1.19
CA GLY A 98 -7.29 -8.60 0.26
C GLY A 98 -7.38 -7.11 0.58
N TYR A 99 -8.43 -6.65 1.29
CA TYR A 99 -8.49 -5.27 1.80
C TYR A 99 -7.48 -4.99 2.91
N LEU A 100 -7.05 -6.02 3.64
CA LEU A 100 -6.06 -5.91 4.71
C LEU A 100 -4.64 -6.18 4.19
N PHE A 101 -4.48 -7.18 3.32
CA PHE A 101 -3.17 -7.61 2.83
C PHE A 101 -2.45 -6.50 2.05
N VAL A 102 -3.19 -5.66 1.32
CA VAL A 102 -2.66 -4.48 0.64
C VAL A 102 -1.93 -3.48 1.56
N LEU A 103 -2.25 -3.47 2.86
CA LEU A 103 -1.62 -2.59 3.84
C LEU A 103 -0.33 -3.15 4.44
N VAL A 104 -0.04 -4.45 4.25
CA VAL A 104 1.15 -5.11 4.82
C VAL A 104 2.47 -4.39 4.44
N PRO A 105 2.68 -3.92 3.19
CA PRO A 105 3.87 -3.16 2.84
C PRO A 105 4.07 -1.87 3.66
N CYS A 106 3.00 -1.22 4.15
CA CYS A 106 3.10 -0.02 5.00
C CYS A 106 3.93 -0.29 6.27
N VAL A 107 3.84 -1.50 6.82
CA VAL A 107 4.55 -1.92 8.04
C VAL A 107 5.86 -2.62 7.71
N MET A 108 5.88 -3.41 6.63
CA MET A 108 6.98 -4.35 6.39
C MET A 108 8.16 -3.76 5.59
N VAL A 109 7.92 -2.82 4.67
CA VAL A 109 9.00 -2.16 3.92
C VAL A 109 9.77 -1.26 4.87
N ARG A 110 10.96 -1.66 5.33
CA ARG A 110 11.67 -0.93 6.39
C ARG A 110 12.47 0.25 5.89
N ASP A 111 13.06 0.12 4.71
CA ASP A 111 13.85 1.18 4.12
C ASP A 111 12.97 2.37 3.71
N ARG A 112 13.47 3.59 3.99
CA ARG A 112 12.70 4.82 3.79
C ARG A 112 12.56 5.14 2.30
N HIS A 113 13.64 4.93 1.56
CA HIS A 113 13.67 5.19 0.14
C HIS A 113 12.74 4.24 -0.61
N ALA A 114 12.85 2.95 -0.30
CA ALA A 114 11.96 1.91 -0.81
C ALA A 114 10.49 2.20 -0.46
N PHE A 115 10.19 2.69 0.74
CA PHE A 115 8.82 3.07 1.10
C PHE A 115 8.27 4.20 0.22
N TYR A 116 9.06 5.25 -0.05
CA TYR A 116 8.63 6.33 -0.94
C TYR A 116 8.42 5.84 -2.37
N ALA A 117 9.38 5.09 -2.92
CA ALA A 117 9.29 4.49 -4.24
C ALA A 117 8.05 3.59 -4.36
N ALA A 118 7.83 2.73 -3.36
CA ALA A 118 6.71 1.81 -3.33
C ALA A 118 5.37 2.54 -3.25
N SER A 119 5.29 3.61 -2.47
CA SER A 119 4.08 4.42 -2.32
C SER A 119 3.75 5.18 -3.61
N VAL A 120 4.75 5.74 -4.29
CA VAL A 120 4.56 6.41 -5.59
C VAL A 120 4.04 5.42 -6.63
N ALA A 121 4.67 4.26 -6.75
CA ALA A 121 4.26 3.23 -7.70
C ALA A 121 2.84 2.69 -7.39
N PHE A 122 2.49 2.54 -6.12
CA PHE A 122 1.13 2.18 -5.69
C PHE A 122 0.09 3.21 -6.13
N CYS A 123 0.37 4.50 -5.92
CA CYS A 123 -0.55 5.56 -6.34
C CYS A 123 -0.69 5.63 -7.86
N VAL A 124 0.41 5.50 -8.62
CA VAL A 124 0.35 5.48 -10.09
C VAL A 124 -0.48 4.30 -10.59
N LEU A 125 -0.32 3.11 -10.01
CA LEU A 125 -1.12 1.92 -10.31
C LEU A 125 -2.61 2.21 -10.09
N LEU A 126 -2.99 2.80 -8.96
CA LEU A 126 -4.37 3.22 -8.69
C LEU A 126 -4.88 4.22 -9.73
N THR A 127 -4.11 5.27 -10.01
CA THR A 127 -4.49 6.29 -10.99
C THR A 127 -4.75 5.68 -12.36
N VAL A 128 -3.89 4.78 -12.83
CA VAL A 128 -4.06 4.09 -14.11
C VAL A 128 -5.36 3.28 -14.11
N ALA A 129 -5.63 2.51 -13.05
CA ALA A 129 -6.87 1.75 -12.96
C ALA A 129 -8.11 2.65 -12.96
N PHE A 130 -8.11 3.76 -12.19
CA PHE A 130 -9.23 4.70 -12.18
C PHE A 130 -9.46 5.39 -13.52
N LEU A 131 -8.40 5.70 -14.26
CA LEU A 131 -8.50 6.21 -15.63
C LEU A 131 -9.13 5.17 -16.55
N ILE A 132 -8.74 3.90 -16.45
CA ILE A 132 -9.34 2.82 -17.25
C ILE A 132 -10.82 2.64 -16.89
N PHE A 133 -11.17 2.60 -15.60
CA PHE A 133 -12.57 2.50 -15.16
C PHE A 133 -13.44 3.61 -15.76
N ARG A 134 -12.90 4.83 -15.86
CA ARG A 134 -13.61 5.99 -16.38
C ARG A 134 -13.69 6.04 -17.90
N LEU A 135 -12.63 5.62 -18.60
CA LEU A 135 -12.47 5.81 -20.04
C LEU A 135 -12.85 4.57 -20.86
N ALA A 136 -12.76 3.38 -20.26
CA ALA A 136 -13.03 2.10 -20.88
C ALA A 136 -13.76 1.17 -19.89
N PRO A 137 -15.00 1.52 -19.51
CA PRO A 137 -15.79 0.75 -18.54
C PRO A 137 -16.08 -0.65 -19.08
N VAL A 138 -15.63 -1.67 -18.33
CA VAL A 138 -15.92 -3.07 -18.64
C VAL A 138 -17.07 -3.53 -17.76
N HIS A 139 -18.13 -4.01 -18.40
CA HIS A 139 -19.29 -4.56 -17.72
C HIS A 139 -19.14 -6.04 -17.42
N MET A 140 -19.68 -6.42 -16.27
CA MET A 140 -19.84 -7.80 -15.86
C MET A 140 -21.23 -8.01 -15.29
N ASP A 141 -21.93 -9.02 -15.79
CA ASP A 141 -23.11 -9.56 -15.14
C ASP A 141 -22.73 -10.30 -13.86
N LYS A 142 -22.95 -9.66 -12.71
CA LYS A 142 -22.65 -10.25 -11.41
C LYS A 142 -23.69 -11.32 -11.06
N SER A 143 -23.25 -12.57 -11.04
CA SER A 143 -24.03 -13.66 -10.46
C SER A 143 -24.00 -13.55 -8.94
N TYR A 144 -25.14 -13.24 -8.33
CA TYR A 144 -25.20 -13.08 -6.88
C TYR A 144 -25.14 -14.43 -6.16
N ALA A 145 -24.46 -14.47 -5.02
CA ALA A 145 -24.48 -15.66 -4.16
C ALA A 145 -25.93 -15.99 -3.78
N VAL A 146 -26.24 -17.28 -3.63
CA VAL A 146 -27.55 -17.81 -3.22
C VAL A 146 -27.36 -18.61 -1.95
N GLY A 147 -28.28 -18.50 -0.99
CA GLY A 147 -28.17 -19.17 0.32
C GLY A 147 -28.33 -18.21 1.49
N SER A 148 -28.70 -18.77 2.64
CA SER A 148 -28.96 -18.03 3.87
C SER A 148 -27.81 -18.10 4.88
N ASP A 149 -26.74 -18.86 4.62
CA ASP A 149 -25.57 -18.97 5.48
C ASP A 149 -24.76 -17.66 5.54
N TRP A 150 -23.81 -17.59 6.48
CA TRP A 150 -23.00 -16.40 6.70
C TRP A 150 -22.18 -16.02 5.47
N PHE A 151 -21.56 -16.99 4.77
CA PHE A 151 -20.69 -16.73 3.63
C PHE A 151 -21.51 -16.16 2.47
N SER A 152 -22.65 -16.77 2.17
CA SER A 152 -23.57 -16.29 1.13
C SER A 152 -24.10 -14.89 1.39
N ARG A 153 -24.44 -14.56 2.65
CA ARG A 153 -24.88 -13.21 3.01
C ARG A 153 -23.77 -12.18 2.87
N LEU A 154 -22.54 -12.51 3.28
CA LEU A 154 -21.40 -11.59 3.16
C LEU A 154 -20.99 -11.40 1.69
N ALA A 155 -20.95 -12.47 0.90
CA ALA A 155 -20.66 -12.42 -0.52
C ALA A 155 -21.67 -11.54 -1.25
N ARG A 156 -22.98 -11.75 -1.00
CA ARG A 156 -24.05 -10.95 -1.57
C ARG A 156 -23.99 -9.49 -1.12
N PHE A 157 -23.71 -9.22 0.15
CA PHE A 157 -23.49 -7.85 0.64
C PHE A 157 -22.38 -7.15 -0.18
N GLN A 158 -21.25 -7.82 -0.37
CA GLN A 158 -20.15 -7.29 -1.18
C GLN A 158 -20.56 -7.05 -2.64
N GLN A 159 -21.26 -8.01 -3.26
CA GLN A 159 -21.73 -7.92 -4.64
C GLN A 159 -22.72 -6.77 -4.86
N THR A 160 -23.64 -6.56 -3.92
CA THR A 160 -24.66 -5.49 -4.03
C THR A 160 -24.10 -4.09 -3.82
N LYS A 161 -23.00 -3.95 -3.08
CA LYS A 161 -22.35 -2.66 -2.85
C LYS A 161 -21.43 -2.25 -4.00
N ASP A 162 -21.07 -3.19 -4.86
CA ASP A 162 -20.12 -2.97 -5.92
C ASP A 162 -20.82 -2.73 -7.26
N THR A 163 -20.17 -1.97 -8.13
CA THR A 163 -20.76 -1.60 -9.43
C THR A 163 -20.42 -2.67 -10.47
N PRO A 164 -21.24 -2.84 -11.51
CA PRO A 164 -20.93 -3.81 -12.55
C PRO A 164 -19.97 -3.27 -13.61
N TYR A 165 -19.52 -2.01 -13.56
CA TYR A 165 -18.86 -1.32 -14.69
C TYR A 165 -17.36 -1.01 -14.51
N ASN A 166 -16.78 -1.27 -13.34
CA ASN A 166 -15.43 -0.84 -12.98
C ASN A 166 -14.54 -2.01 -12.52
N ASN A 167 -14.65 -3.16 -13.19
CA ASN A 167 -13.96 -4.37 -12.78
C ASN A 167 -12.57 -4.52 -13.42
N PHE A 168 -12.37 -4.00 -14.64
CA PHE A 168 -11.11 -4.11 -15.39
C PHE A 168 -10.23 -2.86 -15.27
N PRO A 169 -8.92 -2.97 -14.91
CA PRO A 169 -8.25 -4.16 -14.38
C PRO A 169 -8.65 -4.41 -12.92
N SER A 170 -8.56 -5.67 -12.46
CA SER A 170 -8.87 -5.97 -11.06
C SER A 170 -7.88 -5.30 -10.12
N LEU A 171 -8.34 -4.26 -9.42
CA LEU A 171 -7.57 -3.62 -8.34
C LEU A 171 -7.27 -4.59 -7.20
N HIS A 172 -8.20 -5.51 -6.93
CA HIS A 172 -8.02 -6.52 -5.90
C HIS A 172 -6.82 -7.44 -6.21
N VAL A 173 -6.66 -7.85 -7.47
CA VAL A 173 -5.46 -8.58 -7.92
C VAL A 173 -4.24 -7.66 -7.97
N ALA A 174 -4.35 -6.50 -8.62
CA ALA A 174 -3.22 -5.63 -8.88
C ALA A 174 -2.48 -5.21 -7.60
N LEU A 175 -3.24 -4.75 -6.60
CA LEU A 175 -2.69 -4.22 -5.37
C LEU A 175 -2.11 -5.32 -4.47
N ASN A 176 -2.77 -6.49 -4.40
CA ASN A 176 -2.31 -7.61 -3.56
C ASN A 176 -1.10 -8.33 -4.16
N VAL A 177 -1.04 -8.48 -5.49
CA VAL A 177 0.14 -9.02 -6.16
C VAL A 177 1.31 -8.05 -6.08
N TYR A 178 1.07 -6.75 -6.24
CA TYR A 178 2.09 -5.73 -6.02
C TYR A 178 2.61 -5.73 -4.58
N ALA A 179 1.72 -5.81 -3.58
CA ALA A 179 2.09 -5.95 -2.18
C ALA A 179 2.97 -7.18 -1.95
N TYR A 180 2.58 -8.34 -2.50
CA TYR A 180 3.37 -9.56 -2.44
C TYR A 180 4.75 -9.42 -3.11
N ALA A 181 4.84 -8.76 -4.27
CA ALA A 181 6.10 -8.53 -4.95
C ALA A 181 7.09 -7.71 -4.10
N LEU A 182 6.59 -6.74 -3.33
CA LEU A 182 7.41 -6.01 -2.34
C LEU A 182 7.90 -6.92 -1.20
N ILE A 183 7.10 -7.92 -0.78
CA ILE A 183 7.53 -8.94 0.20
C ILE A 183 8.68 -9.77 -0.37
N VAL A 184 8.54 -10.23 -1.61
CA VAL A 184 9.57 -11.01 -2.32
C VAL A 184 10.86 -10.21 -2.43
N TRP A 185 10.76 -8.92 -2.80
CA TRP A 185 11.90 -8.01 -2.89
C TRP A 185 12.62 -7.85 -1.54
N GLN A 186 11.87 -7.70 -0.45
CA GLN A 186 12.44 -7.53 0.89
C GLN A 186 13.09 -8.82 1.42
N SER A 187 12.47 -9.98 1.17
CA SER A 187 13.00 -11.28 1.59
C SER A 187 12.30 -12.45 0.89
N ARG A 188 13.03 -13.15 0.03
CA ARG A 188 12.57 -14.39 -0.62
C ARG A 188 12.21 -15.51 0.38
N ARG A 189 12.87 -15.55 1.54
CA ARG A 189 12.60 -16.56 2.58
C ARG A 189 11.25 -16.30 3.25
N ILE A 190 10.97 -15.04 3.57
CA ILE A 190 9.69 -14.66 4.19
C ILE A 190 8.57 -14.82 3.17
N SER A 191 8.77 -14.41 1.92
CA SER A 191 7.72 -14.44 0.89
C SER A 191 7.16 -15.83 0.60
N ALA A 192 7.93 -16.91 0.80
CA ALA A 192 7.42 -18.27 0.65
C ALA A 192 6.22 -18.56 1.55
N TRP A 193 6.24 -18.04 2.80
CA TRP A 193 5.14 -18.20 3.76
C TRP A 193 3.90 -17.39 3.40
N TRP A 194 4.08 -16.30 2.65
CA TRP A 194 3.00 -15.42 2.25
C TRP A 194 2.39 -15.79 0.90
N LEU A 195 3.05 -16.63 0.08
CA LEU A 195 2.61 -16.98 -1.27
C LEU A 195 1.16 -17.50 -1.38
N PRO A 196 0.66 -18.33 -0.44
CA PRO A 196 -0.72 -18.84 -0.56
C PRO A 196 -1.76 -17.72 -0.53
N LEU A 197 -1.50 -16.61 0.16
CA LEU A 197 -2.47 -15.55 0.38
C LEU A 197 -2.86 -14.79 -0.91
N PRO A 198 -1.94 -14.19 -1.70
CA PRO A 198 -2.31 -13.54 -2.96
C PRO A 198 -2.91 -14.53 -3.96
N VAL A 199 -2.53 -15.81 -3.94
CA VAL A 199 -3.15 -16.83 -4.80
C VAL A 199 -4.61 -17.04 -4.42
N LEU A 200 -4.91 -17.22 -3.12
CA LEU A 200 -6.29 -17.37 -2.63
C LEU A 200 -7.13 -16.10 -2.86
N ILE A 201 -6.51 -14.93 -2.77
CA ILE A 201 -7.13 -13.64 -3.12
C ILE A 201 -7.48 -13.58 -4.62
N ILE A 202 -6.58 -14.02 -5.51
CA ILE A 202 -6.86 -14.06 -6.95
C ILE A 202 -7.97 -15.09 -7.26
N CYS A 203 -7.93 -16.26 -6.62
CA CYS A 203 -9.00 -17.25 -6.82
C CYS A 203 -10.35 -16.73 -6.31
N SER A 204 -10.37 -16.00 -5.19
CA SER A 204 -11.63 -15.52 -4.62
C SER A 204 -12.32 -14.45 -5.45
N THR A 205 -11.58 -13.63 -6.20
CA THR A 205 -12.20 -12.63 -7.08
C THR A 205 -13.07 -13.29 -8.15
N LEU A 206 -12.62 -14.42 -8.68
CA LEU A 206 -13.33 -15.22 -9.68
C LEU A 206 -14.44 -16.06 -9.04
N LEU A 207 -14.13 -16.77 -7.95
CA LEU A 207 -15.06 -17.69 -7.29
C LEU A 207 -16.23 -16.97 -6.60
N VAL A 208 -16.07 -15.71 -6.21
CA VAL A 208 -17.16 -14.88 -5.68
C VAL A 208 -17.83 -14.04 -6.78
N LYS A 209 -17.48 -14.28 -8.05
CA LYS A 209 -18.05 -13.61 -9.24
C LYS A 209 -18.01 -12.09 -9.15
N GLN A 210 -16.88 -11.55 -8.68
CA GLN A 210 -16.62 -10.10 -8.67
C GLN A 210 -15.82 -9.64 -9.88
N HIS A 211 -15.07 -10.55 -10.49
CA HIS A 211 -14.20 -10.26 -11.61
C HIS A 211 -14.35 -11.31 -12.70
N LEU A 212 -14.18 -10.86 -13.94
CA LEU A 212 -13.94 -11.70 -15.09
C LEU A 212 -12.47 -12.16 -15.10
N PHE A 213 -12.20 -13.24 -15.84
CA PHE A 213 -10.84 -13.74 -16.03
C PHE A 213 -9.92 -12.68 -16.66
N ILE A 214 -10.44 -11.88 -17.59
CA ILE A 214 -9.68 -10.78 -18.21
C ILE A 214 -9.28 -9.70 -17.19
N ASP A 215 -10.11 -9.45 -16.17
CA ASP A 215 -9.79 -8.50 -15.09
C ASP A 215 -8.59 -8.96 -14.27
N VAL A 216 -8.48 -10.28 -14.04
CA VAL A 216 -7.34 -10.90 -13.35
C VAL A 216 -6.07 -10.71 -14.16
N ILE A 217 -6.11 -10.97 -15.48
CA ILE A 217 -4.98 -10.72 -16.36
C ILE A 217 -4.58 -9.24 -16.34
N GLY A 218 -5.55 -8.34 -16.47
CA GLY A 218 -5.34 -6.89 -16.36
C GLY A 218 -4.70 -6.50 -15.03
N GLY A 219 -5.18 -7.08 -13.92
CA GLY A 219 -4.62 -6.84 -12.60
C GLY A 219 -3.18 -7.32 -12.46
N LEU A 220 -2.85 -8.51 -12.97
CA LEU A 220 -1.48 -9.05 -13.00
C LEU A 220 -0.53 -8.16 -13.80
N LEU A 221 -0.94 -7.69 -14.98
CA LEU A 221 -0.15 -6.78 -15.81
C LEU A 221 0.07 -5.43 -15.12
N THR A 222 -0.96 -4.93 -14.44
CA THR A 222 -0.88 -3.65 -13.73
C THR A 222 0.03 -3.77 -12.49
N ALA A 223 -0.02 -4.91 -11.77
CA ALA A 223 0.91 -5.21 -10.68
C ALA A 223 2.36 -5.30 -11.17
N TRP A 224 2.59 -5.98 -12.30
CA TRP A 224 3.91 -6.10 -12.91
C TRP A 224 4.47 -4.72 -13.31
N ALA A 225 3.66 -3.89 -13.99
CA ALA A 225 4.06 -2.54 -14.37
C ALA A 225 4.35 -1.65 -13.15
N GLY A 226 3.51 -1.73 -12.11
CA GLY A 226 3.72 -1.04 -10.84
C GLY A 226 5.01 -1.48 -10.16
N PHE A 227 5.30 -2.78 -10.12
CA PHE A 227 6.54 -3.30 -9.56
C PHE A 227 7.77 -2.91 -10.37
N ALA A 228 7.68 -2.90 -11.70
CA ALA A 228 8.75 -2.40 -12.57
C ALA A 228 9.03 -0.90 -12.33
N LEU A 229 7.98 -0.10 -12.14
CA LEU A 229 8.11 1.31 -11.75
C LEU A 229 8.77 1.45 -10.37
N PHE A 230 8.37 0.64 -9.39
CA PHE A 230 9.01 0.60 -8.08
C PHE A 230 10.52 0.34 -8.19
N LEU A 231 10.95 -0.69 -8.94
CA LEU A 231 12.36 -1.00 -9.12
C LEU A 231 13.14 0.16 -9.78
N ARG A 232 12.53 0.86 -10.75
CA ARG A 232 13.15 2.04 -11.38
C ARG A 232 13.32 3.20 -10.40
N LEU A 233 12.32 3.43 -9.54
CA LEU A 233 12.37 4.49 -8.53
C LEU A 233 13.33 4.14 -7.39
N GLU A 234 13.41 2.87 -7.01
CA GLU A 234 14.33 2.38 -5.99
C GLU A 234 15.79 2.43 -6.46
N ALA A 235 16.05 2.20 -7.75
CA ALA A 235 17.37 2.38 -8.34
C ALA A 235 17.73 3.86 -8.58
N ALA A 236 16.75 4.77 -8.60
CA ALA A 236 16.99 6.20 -8.76
C ALA A 236 17.54 6.84 -7.48
N SER A 237 17.97 8.10 -7.56
CA SER A 237 18.48 8.81 -6.39
C SER A 237 17.42 8.92 -5.29
N GLY A 238 17.85 8.81 -4.03
CA GLY A 238 17.00 8.98 -2.85
C GLY A 238 16.11 10.22 -2.87
N HIS A 239 16.65 11.32 -3.42
CA HIS A 239 15.94 12.59 -3.55
C HIS A 239 14.84 12.55 -4.62
N THR A 240 15.00 11.76 -5.68
CA THR A 240 14.01 11.62 -6.75
C THR A 240 12.74 10.96 -6.23
N ALA A 241 12.86 9.79 -5.60
CA ALA A 241 11.70 9.08 -5.05
C ALA A 241 11.00 9.92 -3.96
N PHE A 242 11.76 10.60 -3.10
CA PHE A 242 11.18 11.48 -2.09
C PHE A 242 10.42 12.67 -2.68
N ARG A 243 10.96 13.35 -3.71
CA ARG A 243 10.28 14.47 -4.38
C ARG A 243 9.01 14.03 -5.08
N LEU A 244 9.04 12.90 -5.79
CA LEU A 244 7.85 12.32 -6.42
C LEU A 244 6.82 11.90 -5.37
N TRP A 245 7.27 11.34 -4.26
CA TRP A 245 6.39 11.01 -3.14
C TRP A 245 5.73 12.27 -2.57
N LEU A 246 6.47 13.35 -2.31
CA LEU A 246 5.89 14.62 -1.87
C LEU A 246 4.87 15.18 -2.87
N LEU A 247 5.17 15.11 -4.17
CA LEU A 247 4.25 15.53 -5.22
C LEU A 247 2.96 14.70 -5.17
N VAL A 248 3.07 13.38 -5.07
CA VAL A 248 1.93 12.47 -4.96
C VAL A 248 1.10 12.76 -3.71
N GLN A 249 1.73 13.03 -2.57
CA GLN A 249 1.02 13.44 -1.35
C GLN A 249 0.27 14.76 -1.55
N GLY A 250 0.92 15.76 -2.15
CA GLY A 250 0.30 17.05 -2.47
C GLY A 250 -0.90 16.91 -3.39
N LEU A 251 -0.81 16.06 -4.42
CA LEU A 251 -1.91 15.75 -5.33
C LEU A 251 -3.08 15.06 -4.60
N MET A 252 -2.79 14.06 -3.75
CA MET A 252 -3.84 13.41 -2.96
C MET A 252 -4.51 14.43 -2.03
N ILE A 253 -3.76 15.29 -1.35
CA ILE A 253 -4.32 16.36 -0.50
C ILE A 253 -5.20 17.31 -1.32
N ALA A 254 -4.80 17.67 -2.54
CA ALA A 254 -5.62 18.51 -3.42
C ALA A 254 -6.93 17.80 -3.83
N VAL A 255 -6.89 16.50 -4.13
CA VAL A 255 -8.09 15.69 -4.37
C VAL A 255 -9.01 15.68 -3.14
N VAL A 256 -8.45 15.46 -1.94
CA VAL A 256 -9.22 15.52 -0.69
C VAL A 256 -9.83 16.91 -0.51
N ALA A 257 -9.04 17.97 -0.66
CA ALA A 257 -9.47 19.35 -0.46
C ALA A 257 -10.64 19.74 -1.38
N THR A 258 -10.57 19.36 -2.66
CA THR A 258 -11.65 19.61 -3.64
C THR A 258 -12.91 18.79 -3.38
N HIS A 259 -12.84 17.78 -2.52
CA HIS A 259 -13.96 16.89 -2.17
C HIS A 259 -14.38 17.02 -0.70
N LEU A 260 -13.82 17.97 0.06
CA LEU A 260 -14.13 18.19 1.49
C LEU A 260 -15.63 18.43 1.74
N GLU A 261 -16.32 19.16 0.85
CA GLU A 261 -17.77 19.37 0.96
C GLU A 261 -18.57 18.06 0.86
N ARG A 262 -18.08 17.06 0.11
CA ARG A 262 -18.68 15.72 0.04
C ARG A 262 -18.34 14.87 1.25
N LEU A 263 -17.13 15.00 1.79
CA LEU A 263 -16.74 14.39 3.06
C LEU A 263 -17.63 14.89 4.20
N GLY A 264 -17.93 16.20 4.25
CA GLY A 264 -18.87 16.76 5.22
C GLY A 264 -20.27 16.12 5.14
N LYS A 265 -20.78 15.88 3.93
CA LYS A 265 -22.06 15.16 3.73
C LYS A 265 -21.99 13.69 4.16
N THR A 266 -20.86 13.03 3.93
CA THR A 266 -20.63 11.63 4.33
C THR A 266 -20.54 11.50 5.85
N VAL A 267 -19.80 12.41 6.51
CA VAL A 267 -19.73 12.49 7.98
C VAL A 267 -21.12 12.75 8.55
N ALA A 268 -21.88 13.70 8.01
CA ALA A 268 -23.25 13.95 8.44
C ALA A 268 -24.20 12.75 8.21
N ASN A 269 -23.95 11.92 7.19
CA ASN A 269 -24.69 10.67 6.98
C ASN A 269 -24.31 9.60 8.01
N VAL A 270 -23.02 9.48 8.35
CA VAL A 270 -22.53 8.59 9.40
C VAL A 270 -23.03 9.03 10.76
N GLU A 271 -23.01 10.33 11.08
CA GLU A 271 -23.56 10.88 12.33
C GLU A 271 -25.06 10.61 12.45
N ARG A 272 -25.83 10.83 11.37
CA ARG A 272 -27.27 10.50 11.35
C ARG A 272 -27.51 9.00 11.50
N PHE A 273 -26.69 8.16 10.89
CA PHE A 273 -26.77 6.70 11.01
C PHE A 273 -26.45 6.22 12.45
N LEU A 274 -25.39 6.76 13.06
CA LEU A 274 -25.01 6.48 14.44
C LEU A 274 -26.09 6.99 15.42
N ALA A 275 -26.64 8.19 15.18
CA ALA A 275 -27.74 8.75 15.96
C ALA A 275 -29.05 7.96 15.81
N ALA A 276 -29.25 7.29 14.66
CA ALA A 276 -30.39 6.41 14.41
C ALA A 276 -30.21 4.99 15.01
N GLY A 277 -29.16 4.75 15.82
CA GLY A 277 -28.91 3.44 16.43
C GLY A 277 -28.34 2.39 15.47
N GLY A 278 -27.78 2.82 14.33
CA GLY A 278 -27.23 1.95 13.30
C GLY A 278 -25.98 1.20 13.78
N VAL A 279 -26.17 -0.04 14.24
CA VAL A 279 -25.09 -1.04 14.27
C VAL A 279 -25.47 -2.15 13.30
N SER A 280 -25.30 -1.88 12.01
CA SER A 280 -25.16 -3.00 11.06
C SER A 280 -23.70 -3.49 11.15
N LEU A 281 -23.52 -4.77 11.49
CA LEU A 281 -22.20 -5.37 11.76
C LEU A 281 -21.16 -5.17 10.62
N GLY A 282 -21.62 -4.89 9.39
CA GLY A 282 -20.73 -4.67 8.24
C GLY A 282 -20.10 -3.28 8.18
N GLU A 283 -20.76 -2.25 8.72
CA GLU A 283 -20.28 -0.85 8.69
C GLU A 283 -19.60 -0.44 9.98
N ALA A 284 -19.96 -1.12 11.08
CA ALA A 284 -19.20 -1.09 12.33
C ALA A 284 -17.73 -1.54 12.10
N GLY A 285 -17.47 -2.46 11.17
CA GLY A 285 -16.11 -2.89 10.83
C GLY A 285 -15.26 -1.78 10.22
N THR A 286 -15.80 -1.02 9.27
CA THR A 286 -15.12 0.10 8.61
C THR A 286 -14.95 1.30 9.53
N ALA A 287 -15.98 1.61 10.33
CA ALA A 287 -15.92 2.65 11.34
C ALA A 287 -14.94 2.27 12.48
N LEU A 288 -14.89 1.00 12.89
CA LEU A 288 -13.93 0.49 13.86
C LEU A 288 -12.51 0.50 13.30
N LEU A 289 -12.31 0.19 12.01
CA LEU A 289 -11.00 0.28 11.36
C LEU A 289 -10.51 1.73 11.32
N LEU A 290 -11.37 2.67 10.91
CA LEU A 290 -11.08 4.11 10.93
C LEU A 290 -10.84 4.61 12.35
N PHE A 291 -11.65 4.18 13.32
CA PHE A 291 -11.51 4.54 14.73
C PHE A 291 -10.22 4.01 15.35
N ILE A 292 -9.82 2.78 15.05
CA ILE A 292 -8.54 2.19 15.49
C ILE A 292 -7.38 2.96 14.85
N LEU A 293 -7.45 3.26 13.55
CA LEU A 293 -6.40 4.00 12.84
C LEU A 293 -6.25 5.43 13.38
N VAL A 294 -7.36 6.12 13.65
CA VAL A 294 -7.38 7.45 14.27
C VAL A 294 -6.89 7.40 15.72
N SER A 295 -7.34 6.42 16.51
CA SER A 295 -6.95 6.28 17.92
C SER A 295 -5.48 5.91 18.11
N VAL A 296 -4.93 5.06 17.23
CA VAL A 296 -3.50 4.73 17.20
C VAL A 296 -2.67 5.93 16.72
N GLY A 297 -3.18 6.69 15.74
CA GLY A 297 -2.57 7.95 15.29
C GLY A 297 -2.48 9.00 16.38
N ILE A 298 -3.58 9.22 17.13
CA ILE A 298 -3.64 10.18 18.24
C ILE A 298 -2.73 9.74 19.40
N ARG A 299 -2.77 8.46 19.83
CA ARG A 299 -1.87 7.97 20.90
C ARG A 299 -0.38 8.06 20.53
N ALA A 300 -0.03 7.86 19.26
CA ALA A 300 1.34 8.04 18.78
C ALA A 300 1.80 9.50 18.75
N LEU A 301 0.87 10.46 18.65
CA LEU A 301 1.13 11.90 18.73
C LEU A 301 1.19 12.39 20.19
N SER A 302 0.31 11.89 21.07
CA SER A 302 0.26 12.25 22.49
C SER A 302 1.42 11.66 23.31
N GLY A 303 1.96 10.50 22.90
CA GLY A 303 3.09 9.85 23.57
C GLY A 303 4.46 10.53 23.43
N ARG A 304 4.53 11.70 22.77
CA ARG A 304 5.78 12.48 22.59
C ARG A 304 5.77 13.87 23.24
N VAL A 305 4.71 14.23 23.97
CA VAL A 305 4.62 15.53 24.67
C VAL A 305 4.82 15.42 26.19
N GLY A 306 4.71 14.23 26.78
CA GLY A 306 4.93 14.03 28.22
C GLY A 306 6.29 13.39 28.52
N GLY A 307 7.36 14.17 28.63
CA GLY A 307 8.66 13.58 28.98
C GLY A 307 9.85 14.53 29.03
N ARG A 308 9.73 15.71 29.66
CA ARG A 308 10.87 16.42 30.26
C ARG A 308 10.40 17.19 31.49
N SER A 309 10.54 16.56 32.66
CA SER A 309 10.62 17.31 33.91
C SER A 309 11.90 18.14 33.88
N PRO A 310 11.88 19.44 34.24
CA PRO A 310 13.10 20.22 34.35
C PRO A 310 14.00 19.63 35.47
N PRO A 311 15.34 19.69 35.33
CA PRO A 311 16.23 19.27 36.39
C PRO A 311 16.03 20.15 37.62
N ALA A 312 15.92 19.52 38.79
CA ALA A 312 15.94 20.22 40.06
C ALA A 312 17.28 20.94 40.21
N THR A 313 17.22 22.25 40.44
CA THR A 313 18.36 23.07 40.84
C THR A 313 18.55 22.91 42.35
N GLU A 314 19.72 22.43 42.77
CA GLU A 314 20.30 22.77 44.08
C GLU A 314 20.79 24.21 44.09
#